data_AF-A0A7L9BED8-F1
#
_entry.id   AF-A0A7L9BED8-F1
#
_cell.length_a   1.000
_cell.length_b   1.000
_cell.length_c   1.000
_cell.angle_alpha   90.00
_cell.angle_beta   90.00
_cell.angle_gamma   90.00
#
_symmetry.space_group_name_H-M   'P 1'
#
loop_
_entity.id
_entity.type
_entity.pdbx_description
1 polymer ?
#
loop_
_entity_poly.entity_id
_entity_poly.type
_entity_poly.pdbx_seq_one_letter_code
_entity_poly.pdbx_strand_id
1 'polypeptide(L)'
;MWQQSSPTVKQPPHDYLFKEVTVREPGFAYVFVSNEHPTYVDIYFDDVTVTHTPSPIVSSSDYFAFGLQHSTGERAGVYEQRHLYNGKELQDELSLATYDFGWRQYDPTIGRWSVIDQLAEKYYPSSPYTFVANNPINFIDPDGREIEEGSRKEWDKQRKSVENRRDKLQKRIDKLEAKAEKKGWSAEKIASKTNNLQGRVDGLNTTIAGLDRLESSSQVYQLQKTNDELGGTTYDPGTGNVVISFGSTSSFVHESTHAVQFEHGDVAFSTTNGQSLGQDVYDEMDAYRAQWAYDPSSVSRLKSTSVADSYGAITATWVQGITASDGSRPYSVGGSANTGIVPVNISSTRSTLMQAYPGVRSALMGVPANYSLISSPTTYYHRSSYSNPCHE
;
A
#
# COMPACT_ATOMS: atom_id res chain seq x y z
N MET A 1 18.22 22.62 25.31
CA MET A 1 19.23 22.13 26.26
C MET A 1 20.16 23.28 26.64
N TRP A 2 19.78 24.05 27.68
CA TRP A 2 20.67 24.84 28.55
C TRP A 2 19.86 25.07 29.83
N GLN A 3 20.30 24.47 30.93
CA GLN A 3 19.66 24.58 32.25
C GLN A 3 20.65 25.34 33.14
N GLN A 4 20.22 26.50 33.67
CA GLN A 4 20.95 27.19 34.71
C GLN A 4 20.00 27.35 35.91
N SER A 5 20.00 26.36 36.80
CA SER A 5 19.31 26.44 38.08
C SER A 5 20.34 26.48 39.21
N SER A 6 20.24 27.51 40.04
CA SER A 6 21.04 27.66 41.26
C SER A 6 20.63 26.58 42.28
N PRO A 7 21.58 25.88 42.94
CA PRO A 7 21.31 24.73 43.81
C PRO A 7 20.64 25.07 45.16
N THR A 8 20.28 26.34 45.39
CA THR A 8 19.84 26.83 46.72
C THR A 8 18.37 27.25 46.77
N VAL A 9 17.63 27.22 45.66
CA VAL A 9 16.21 27.60 45.63
C VAL A 9 15.36 26.36 45.37
N LYS A 10 14.69 25.87 46.42
CA LYS A 10 13.67 24.82 46.30
C LYS A 10 12.45 25.45 45.62
N GLN A 11 12.30 25.26 44.32
CA GLN A 11 11.13 25.77 43.62
C GLN A 11 9.86 25.05 44.12
N PRO A 12 8.74 25.76 44.32
CA PRO A 12 7.48 25.14 44.72
C PRO A 12 7.01 24.14 43.66
N PRO A 13 6.17 23.15 44.02
CA PRO A 13 5.57 22.24 43.06
C PRO A 13 4.79 23.05 42.01
N HIS A 14 5.19 22.96 40.75
CA HIS A 14 4.48 23.56 39.64
C HIS A 14 3.47 22.55 39.09
N ASP A 15 2.21 22.97 38.95
CA ASP A 15 1.19 22.15 38.31
C ASP A 15 1.45 22.13 36.80
N TYR A 16 1.81 20.96 36.26
CA TYR A 16 1.90 20.75 34.81
C TYR A 16 0.49 20.62 34.23
N LEU A 17 0.06 21.65 33.51
CA LEU A 17 -1.19 21.65 32.74
C LEU A 17 -0.89 21.38 31.27
N PHE A 18 -1.39 20.25 30.74
CA PHE A 18 -1.31 19.90 29.32
C PHE A 18 -2.71 19.70 28.76
N LYS A 19 -2.97 20.27 27.57
CA LYS A 19 -4.26 20.14 26.86
C LYS A 19 -3.99 19.93 25.37
N GLU A 20 -4.52 18.84 24.83
CA GLU A 20 -4.49 18.53 23.41
C GLU A 20 -5.84 18.88 22.77
N VAL A 21 -5.81 19.49 21.58
CA VAL A 21 -6.99 19.85 20.80
C VAL A 21 -6.78 19.46 19.34
N THR A 22 -7.65 18.63 18.80
CA THR A 22 -7.66 18.28 17.37
C THR A 22 -8.42 19.34 16.58
N VAL A 23 -7.73 20.04 15.68
CA VAL A 23 -8.34 21.02 14.76
C VAL A 23 -9.01 20.28 13.61
N ARG A 24 -10.33 20.47 13.42
CA ARG A 24 -11.12 19.77 12.38
C ARG A 24 -11.41 20.63 11.16
N GLU A 25 -11.34 21.95 11.31
CA GLU A 25 -11.70 22.91 10.27
C GLU A 25 -10.69 24.07 10.25
N PRO A 26 -10.51 24.74 9.11
CA PRO A 26 -9.67 25.94 9.03
C PRO A 26 -10.14 27.03 9.99
N GLY A 27 -9.21 27.63 10.74
CA GLY A 27 -9.55 28.69 11.69
C GLY A 27 -8.36 29.20 12.48
N PHE A 28 -8.66 30.05 13.46
CA PHE A 28 -7.66 30.62 14.37
C PHE A 28 -7.74 29.95 15.74
N ALA A 29 -6.60 29.58 16.29
CA ALA A 29 -6.48 29.18 17.69
C ALA A 29 -5.97 30.37 18.51
N TYR A 30 -6.70 30.71 19.57
CA TYR A 30 -6.27 31.71 20.54
C TYR A 30 -5.85 31.02 21.84
N VAL A 31 -4.63 31.31 22.29
CA VAL A 31 -4.09 30.79 23.54
C VAL A 31 -3.88 31.96 24.48
N PHE A 32 -4.56 31.91 25.63
CA PHE A 32 -4.41 32.91 26.69
C PHE A 32 -4.05 32.21 27.99
N VAL A 33 -3.20 32.86 28.76
CA VAL A 33 -2.90 32.45 30.12
C VAL A 33 -3.61 33.43 31.04
N SER A 34 -4.46 32.92 31.92
CA SER A 34 -5.26 33.73 32.84
C SER A 34 -5.06 33.23 34.27
N ASN A 35 -5.08 34.16 35.22
CA ASN A 35 -5.10 33.89 36.65
C ASN A 35 -6.44 34.37 37.22
N GLU A 36 -7.25 33.46 37.76
CA GLU A 36 -8.54 33.76 38.38
C GLU A 36 -8.47 33.81 39.92
N HIS A 37 -7.30 34.13 40.48
CA HIS A 37 -7.16 34.23 41.93
C HIS A 37 -8.02 35.39 42.48
N PRO A 38 -8.80 35.18 43.57
CA PRO A 38 -9.74 36.16 44.11
C PRO A 38 -9.07 37.41 44.73
N THR A 39 -7.75 37.38 44.89
CA THR A 39 -6.93 38.52 45.36
C THR A 39 -5.72 38.71 44.46
N TYR A 40 -5.23 39.95 44.36
CA TYR A 40 -4.00 40.26 43.63
C TYR A 40 -2.80 39.53 44.25
N VAL A 41 -2.22 38.62 43.47
CA VAL A 41 -1.00 37.88 43.79
C VAL A 41 -0.14 37.88 42.53
N ASP A 42 1.16 38.12 42.68
CA ASP A 42 2.11 38.00 41.59
C ASP A 42 2.26 36.51 41.21
N ILE A 43 1.92 36.18 39.97
CA ILE A 43 2.07 34.84 39.41
C ILE A 43 2.98 34.92 38.19
N TYR A 44 3.90 33.97 38.11
CA TYR A 44 4.83 33.82 36.99
C TYR A 44 4.51 32.51 36.27
N PHE A 45 4.43 32.58 34.94
CA PHE A 45 4.30 31.42 34.08
C PHE A 45 5.66 31.19 33.41
N ASP A 46 6.24 30.01 33.63
CA ASP A 46 7.49 29.61 32.99
C ASP A 46 7.23 28.45 32.00
N ASP A 47 8.07 28.32 30.98
CA ASP A 47 8.05 27.23 29.99
C ASP A 47 6.71 26.99 29.22
N VAL A 48 5.86 28.01 29.06
CA VAL A 48 4.63 27.89 28.25
C VAL A 48 4.98 27.58 26.79
N THR A 49 4.69 26.36 26.36
CA THR A 49 4.97 25.88 25.00
C THR A 49 3.68 25.53 24.28
N VAL A 50 3.52 26.03 23.05
CA VAL A 50 2.43 25.64 22.15
C VAL A 50 3.04 24.87 20.98
N THR A 51 2.65 23.62 20.80
CA THR A 51 3.09 22.79 19.68
C THR A 51 1.90 22.55 18.75
N HIS A 52 2.05 22.95 17.48
CA HIS A 52 1.10 22.62 16.43
C HIS A 52 1.68 21.53 15.55
N THR A 53 1.01 20.38 15.51
CA THR A 53 1.35 19.27 14.62
C THR A 53 0.44 19.35 13.38
N PRO A 54 0.93 19.83 12.23
CA PRO A 54 0.11 19.93 11.03
C PRO A 54 -0.24 18.54 10.48
N SER A 55 -1.30 18.48 9.67
CA SER A 55 -1.65 17.27 8.91
C SER A 55 -0.43 16.77 8.11
N PRO A 56 -0.22 15.45 8.01
CA PRO A 56 0.80 14.87 7.14
C PRO A 56 0.51 15.10 5.65
N ILE A 57 -0.75 15.42 5.29
CA ILE A 57 -1.14 15.73 3.92
C ILE A 57 -0.58 17.10 3.54
N VAL A 58 0.21 17.13 2.47
CA VAL A 58 0.87 18.35 1.96
C VAL A 58 0.10 18.98 0.80
N SER A 59 -0.51 18.16 -0.05
CA SER A 59 -1.34 18.58 -1.17
C SER A 59 -2.41 17.53 -1.48
N SER A 60 -3.52 17.97 -2.08
CA SER A 60 -4.61 17.15 -2.59
C SER A 60 -5.24 17.87 -3.79
N SER A 61 -5.50 17.14 -4.88
CA SER A 61 -6.07 17.71 -6.09
C SER A 61 -7.08 16.75 -6.72
N ASP A 62 -8.26 17.26 -7.07
CA ASP A 62 -9.24 16.56 -7.90
C ASP A 62 -9.14 17.03 -9.36
N TYR A 63 -9.50 16.14 -10.28
CA TYR A 63 -9.43 16.42 -11.72
C TYR A 63 -10.75 16.10 -12.41
N PHE A 64 -11.08 16.89 -13.42
CA PHE A 64 -12.01 16.46 -14.45
C PHE A 64 -11.44 15.27 -15.23
N ALA A 65 -12.30 14.55 -15.96
CA ALA A 65 -11.90 13.33 -16.68
C ALA A 65 -10.69 13.50 -17.61
N PHE A 66 -10.48 14.70 -18.18
CA PHE A 66 -9.37 15.02 -19.08
C PHE A 66 -8.22 15.77 -18.36
N GLY A 67 -8.10 15.64 -17.04
CA GLY A 67 -6.92 16.12 -16.30
C GLY A 67 -6.88 17.61 -15.98
N LEU A 68 -7.93 18.37 -16.30
CA LEU A 68 -8.09 19.74 -15.81
C LEU A 68 -8.34 19.70 -14.30
N GLN A 69 -7.55 20.44 -13.53
CA GLN A 69 -7.74 20.53 -12.08
C GLN A 69 -9.11 21.16 -11.74
N HIS A 70 -9.83 20.54 -10.83
CA HIS A 70 -11.14 21.00 -10.35
C HIS A 70 -11.05 21.59 -8.95
N SER A 71 -10.58 20.79 -7.99
CA SER A 71 -10.34 21.22 -6.61
C SER A 71 -8.86 21.07 -6.32
N THR A 72 -8.26 22.04 -5.63
CA THR A 72 -6.87 21.97 -5.19
C THR A 72 -6.78 22.43 -3.74
N GLY A 73 -5.98 21.72 -2.96
CA GLY A 73 -5.65 22.05 -1.59
C GLY A 73 -4.16 21.86 -1.37
N GLU A 74 -3.45 22.94 -1.07
CA GLU A 74 -2.03 22.90 -0.74
C GLU A 74 -1.77 23.52 0.62
N ARG A 75 -0.85 22.92 1.37
CA ARG A 75 -0.42 23.48 2.64
C ARG A 75 0.52 24.66 2.40
N ALA A 76 0.19 25.80 2.99
CA ALA A 76 1.02 27.00 2.90
C ALA A 76 2.47 26.74 3.35
N GLY A 77 3.44 27.25 2.58
CA GLY A 77 4.87 27.14 2.88
C GLY A 77 5.52 25.79 2.55
N VAL A 78 4.83 24.90 1.83
CA VAL A 78 5.42 23.68 1.25
C VAL A 78 5.80 23.94 -0.21
N TYR A 79 6.79 23.21 -0.73
CA TYR A 79 7.11 23.21 -2.15
C TYR A 79 5.90 22.77 -2.98
N GLU A 80 5.63 23.49 -4.06
CA GLU A 80 4.58 23.20 -5.03
C GLU A 80 4.77 21.79 -5.64
N GLN A 81 3.69 21.01 -5.68
CA GLN A 81 3.71 19.69 -6.32
C GLN A 81 3.47 19.87 -7.82
N ARG A 82 4.52 19.70 -8.62
CA ARG A 82 4.44 19.82 -10.08
C ARG A 82 3.98 18.54 -10.77
N HIS A 83 4.15 17.37 -10.14
CA HIS A 83 3.69 16.09 -10.69
C HIS A 83 2.25 15.84 -10.24
N LEU A 84 1.33 15.94 -11.20
CA LEU A 84 -0.10 16.09 -10.93
C LEU A 84 -0.88 15.01 -11.70
N TYR A 85 -1.64 15.38 -12.74
CA TYR A 85 -2.46 14.43 -13.49
C TYR A 85 -1.62 13.31 -14.13
N ASN A 86 -2.01 12.05 -13.92
CA ASN A 86 -1.26 10.86 -14.36
C ASN A 86 0.23 10.86 -13.93
N GLY A 87 0.57 11.55 -12.83
CA GLY A 87 1.95 11.70 -12.37
C GLY A 87 2.83 12.52 -13.31
N LYS A 88 2.25 13.28 -14.24
CA LYS A 88 2.98 14.12 -15.20
C LYS A 88 3.25 15.50 -14.64
N GLU A 89 4.41 16.04 -14.99
CA GLU A 89 4.81 17.38 -14.60
C GLU A 89 3.93 18.40 -15.34
N LEU A 90 3.27 19.28 -14.59
CA LEU A 90 2.60 20.45 -15.13
C LEU A 90 3.65 21.53 -15.40
N GLN A 91 3.74 21.96 -16.66
CA GLN A 91 4.52 23.10 -17.13
C GLN A 91 3.60 24.31 -17.25
N ASP A 92 3.85 25.33 -16.43
CA ASP A 92 3.06 26.57 -16.41
C ASP A 92 3.92 27.84 -16.51
N GLU A 93 5.20 27.72 -16.83
CA GLU A 93 6.15 28.85 -16.93
C GLU A 93 5.74 29.89 -17.98
N LEU A 94 4.98 29.45 -18.99
CA LEU A 94 4.46 30.28 -20.08
C LEU A 94 2.94 30.50 -19.96
N SER A 95 2.33 30.22 -18.80
CA SER A 95 0.88 30.25 -18.60
C SER A 95 0.10 29.36 -19.56
N LEU A 96 0.71 28.24 -19.96
CA LEU A 96 0.13 27.25 -20.87
C LEU A 96 -0.60 26.14 -20.13
N ALA A 97 -0.27 25.90 -18.85
CA ALA A 97 -0.80 24.80 -18.03
C ALA A 97 -0.85 23.45 -18.77
N THR A 98 0.26 23.05 -19.40
CA THR A 98 0.35 21.79 -20.16
C THR A 98 1.11 20.72 -19.38
N TYR A 99 0.72 19.47 -19.55
CA TYR A 99 1.42 18.34 -18.95
C TYR A 99 2.49 17.78 -19.89
N ASP A 100 3.70 17.58 -19.35
CA ASP A 100 4.78 16.93 -20.07
C ASP A 100 4.67 15.41 -19.96
N PHE A 101 4.33 14.76 -21.07
CA PHE A 101 4.31 13.31 -21.16
C PHE A 101 5.63 12.74 -21.72
N GLY A 102 6.61 13.58 -22.06
CA GLY A 102 7.90 13.19 -22.62
C GLY A 102 7.94 13.39 -24.12
N TRP A 103 7.18 12.61 -24.89
CA TRP A 103 7.13 12.79 -26.36
C TRP A 103 6.21 13.91 -26.82
N ARG A 104 5.17 14.20 -26.04
CA ARG A 104 4.14 15.17 -26.38
C ARG A 104 3.77 15.99 -25.16
N GLN A 105 3.43 17.25 -25.41
CA GLN A 105 2.79 18.11 -24.41
C GLN A 105 1.27 17.93 -24.52
N TYR A 106 0.61 17.73 -23.38
CA TYR A 106 -0.83 17.53 -23.29
C TYR A 106 -1.51 18.78 -22.74
N ASP A 107 -2.54 19.24 -23.42
CA ASP A 107 -3.39 20.33 -22.96
C ASP A 107 -4.67 19.78 -22.30
N PRO A 108 -4.78 19.87 -20.96
CA PRO A 108 -5.94 19.37 -20.23
C PRO A 108 -7.20 20.25 -20.43
N THR A 109 -7.06 21.50 -20.87
CA THR A 109 -8.20 22.42 -21.05
C THR A 109 -9.07 22.01 -22.23
N ILE A 110 -8.45 21.52 -23.30
CA ILE A 110 -9.14 21.01 -24.50
C ILE A 110 -9.13 19.48 -24.59
N GLY A 111 -8.35 18.81 -23.73
CA GLY A 111 -8.22 17.36 -23.70
C GLY A 111 -7.52 16.78 -24.94
N ARG A 112 -6.48 17.45 -25.44
CA ARG A 112 -5.78 17.08 -26.69
C ARG A 112 -4.27 17.16 -26.56
N TRP A 113 -3.58 16.42 -27.42
CA TRP A 113 -2.15 16.61 -27.64
C TRP A 113 -1.90 17.92 -28.40
N SER A 114 -0.81 18.60 -28.07
CA SER A 114 -0.37 19.81 -28.77
C SER A 114 0.23 19.54 -30.15
N VAL A 115 0.64 18.28 -30.41
CA VAL A 115 1.31 17.83 -31.64
C VAL A 115 0.72 16.51 -32.14
N ILE A 116 1.00 16.20 -33.42
CA ILE A 116 0.60 14.96 -34.09
C ILE A 116 1.30 13.76 -33.44
N ASP A 117 0.53 12.69 -33.19
CA ASP A 117 1.06 11.40 -32.74
C ASP A 117 2.04 10.79 -33.75
N GLN A 118 3.25 10.45 -33.31
CA GLN A 118 4.24 9.74 -34.15
C GLN A 118 3.73 8.37 -34.59
N LEU A 119 2.88 7.73 -33.79
CA LEU A 119 2.26 6.43 -34.06
C LEU A 119 0.81 6.59 -34.55
N ALA A 120 0.44 7.73 -35.15
CA ALA A 120 -0.91 7.97 -35.65
C ALA A 120 -1.44 6.85 -36.57
N GLU A 121 -0.58 6.21 -37.36
CA GLU A 121 -0.94 5.09 -38.24
C GLU A 121 -1.46 3.86 -37.48
N LYS A 122 -0.99 3.64 -36.25
CA LYS A 122 -1.50 2.58 -35.35
C LYS A 122 -2.95 2.83 -34.93
N TYR A 123 -3.37 4.09 -34.93
CA TYR A 123 -4.68 4.55 -34.49
C TYR A 123 -5.48 5.17 -35.64
N TYR A 124 -5.44 4.55 -36.82
CA TYR A 124 -6.05 5.05 -38.06
C TYR A 124 -7.48 5.64 -37.93
N PRO A 125 -8.43 5.06 -37.14
CA PRO A 125 -9.77 5.65 -37.01
C PRO A 125 -9.83 6.90 -36.12
N SER A 126 -8.74 7.28 -35.43
CA SER A 126 -8.69 8.39 -34.49
C SER A 126 -7.91 9.59 -35.04
N SER A 127 -8.26 10.80 -34.58
CA SER A 127 -7.46 11.99 -34.88
C SER A 127 -6.06 11.86 -34.27
N PRO A 128 -4.99 12.31 -34.96
CA PRO A 128 -3.62 12.27 -34.43
C PRO A 128 -3.39 13.14 -33.19
N TYR A 129 -4.36 13.99 -32.82
CA TYR A 129 -4.33 14.82 -31.62
C TYR A 129 -5.15 14.22 -30.46
N THR A 130 -5.71 13.02 -30.63
CA THR A 130 -6.60 12.41 -29.65
C THR A 130 -5.85 11.95 -28.42
N PHE A 131 -6.25 12.46 -27.24
CA PHE A 131 -5.78 11.92 -25.98
C PHE A 131 -6.51 10.61 -25.67
N VAL A 132 -5.74 9.52 -25.50
CA VAL A 132 -6.18 8.20 -25.00
C VAL A 132 -7.52 7.70 -25.56
N ALA A 133 -7.68 7.81 -26.88
CA ALA A 133 -8.89 7.42 -27.62
C ALA A 133 -10.20 8.04 -27.08
N ASN A 134 -10.13 9.25 -26.51
CA ASN A 134 -11.23 9.96 -25.83
C ASN A 134 -11.82 9.22 -24.63
N ASN A 135 -11.09 8.28 -24.01
CA ASN A 135 -11.57 7.55 -22.85
C ASN A 135 -10.52 7.53 -21.72
N PRO A 136 -10.20 8.70 -21.13
CA PRO A 136 -9.16 8.86 -20.11
C PRO A 136 -9.49 8.21 -18.77
N ILE A 137 -10.72 7.72 -18.59
CA ILE A 137 -11.10 6.91 -17.43
C ILE A 137 -10.55 5.49 -17.54
N ASN A 138 -10.45 4.95 -18.77
CA ASN A 138 -10.06 3.56 -19.00
C ASN A 138 -8.67 3.42 -19.63
N PHE A 139 -8.09 4.49 -20.16
CA PHE A 139 -6.82 4.47 -20.87
C PHE A 139 -5.88 5.55 -20.36
N ILE A 140 -4.60 5.23 -20.36
CA ILE A 140 -3.51 6.15 -20.05
C ILE A 140 -2.56 6.21 -21.24
N ASP A 141 -1.74 7.25 -21.31
CA ASP A 141 -0.59 7.30 -22.21
C ASP A 141 0.64 7.53 -21.32
N PRO A 142 1.50 6.52 -21.09
CA PRO A 142 2.60 6.66 -20.13
C PRO A 142 3.71 7.60 -20.57
N ASP A 143 3.92 7.80 -21.87
CA ASP A 143 5.09 8.51 -22.40
C ASP A 143 4.77 9.46 -23.57
N GLY A 144 3.49 9.67 -23.84
CA GLY A 144 3.01 10.48 -24.94
C GLY A 144 3.17 9.80 -26.29
N ARG A 145 3.16 8.46 -26.39
CA ARG A 145 3.23 7.74 -27.67
C ARG A 145 2.20 6.64 -27.81
N GLU A 146 2.02 5.86 -26.76
CA GLU A 146 1.22 4.65 -26.81
C GLU A 146 0.10 4.67 -25.79
N ILE A 147 -1.12 4.46 -26.28
CA ILE A 147 -2.29 4.29 -25.43
C ILE A 147 -2.20 2.91 -24.77
N GLU A 148 -2.15 2.90 -23.46
CA GLU A 148 -2.24 1.71 -22.63
C GLU A 148 -3.60 1.60 -21.94
N GLU A 149 -4.02 0.38 -21.69
CA GLU A 149 -5.18 0.11 -20.85
C GLU A 149 -4.85 0.51 -19.41
N GLY A 150 -5.62 1.45 -18.87
CA GLY A 150 -5.53 1.84 -17.47
C GLY A 150 -5.79 0.64 -16.58
N SER A 151 -5.19 0.65 -15.38
CA SER A 151 -5.26 -0.47 -14.46
C SER A 151 -6.68 -0.89 -14.08
N ARG A 152 -7.70 -0.04 -14.26
CA ARG A 152 -9.11 -0.32 -13.94
C ARG A 152 -9.68 -1.55 -14.65
N LYS A 153 -9.50 -1.67 -15.97
CA LYS A 153 -10.08 -2.81 -16.72
C LYS A 153 -9.41 -4.13 -16.33
N GLU A 154 -8.09 -4.14 -16.17
CA GLU A 154 -7.39 -5.34 -15.71
C GLU A 154 -7.75 -5.66 -14.25
N TRP A 155 -7.89 -4.64 -13.38
CA TRP A 155 -8.36 -4.79 -12.01
C TRP A 155 -9.73 -5.48 -11.95
N ASP A 156 -10.73 -4.94 -12.66
CA ASP A 156 -12.09 -5.49 -12.69
C ASP A 156 -12.08 -6.94 -13.20
N LYS A 157 -11.24 -7.24 -14.20
CA LYS A 157 -11.07 -8.60 -14.72
C LYS A 157 -10.45 -9.55 -13.71
N GLN A 158 -9.38 -9.15 -13.02
CA GLN A 158 -8.74 -10.00 -12.00
C GLN A 158 -9.69 -10.24 -10.82
N ARG A 159 -10.32 -9.18 -10.31
CA ARG A 159 -11.36 -9.24 -9.28
C ARG A 159 -12.49 -10.18 -9.66
N LYS A 160 -13.04 -10.05 -10.88
CA LYS A 160 -14.09 -10.95 -11.38
C LYS A 160 -13.64 -12.40 -11.45
N SER A 161 -12.38 -12.66 -11.80
CA SER A 161 -11.82 -14.02 -11.84
C SER A 161 -11.81 -14.65 -10.45
N VAL A 162 -11.36 -13.90 -9.42
CA VAL A 162 -11.34 -14.31 -8.02
C VAL A 162 -12.77 -14.58 -7.51
N GLU A 163 -13.72 -13.67 -7.73
CA GLU A 163 -15.13 -13.84 -7.37
C GLU A 163 -15.74 -15.08 -8.02
N ASN A 164 -15.56 -15.24 -9.34
CA ASN A 164 -16.07 -16.39 -10.08
C ASN A 164 -15.48 -17.71 -9.56
N ARG A 165 -14.20 -17.70 -9.14
CA ARG A 165 -13.56 -18.87 -8.54
C ARG A 165 -14.17 -19.21 -7.19
N ARG A 166 -14.36 -18.21 -6.32
CA ARG A 166 -15.02 -18.34 -5.02
C ARG A 166 -16.42 -18.90 -5.16
N ASP A 167 -17.24 -18.31 -6.03
CA ASP A 167 -18.63 -18.73 -6.27
C ASP A 167 -18.73 -20.15 -6.81
N LYS A 168 -17.82 -20.56 -7.70
CA LYS A 168 -17.77 -21.94 -8.21
C LYS A 168 -17.43 -22.95 -7.10
N LEU A 169 -16.53 -22.59 -6.19
CA LEU A 169 -16.18 -23.45 -5.06
C LEU A 169 -17.33 -23.53 -4.05
N GLN A 170 -17.97 -22.40 -3.71
CA GLN A 170 -19.14 -22.39 -2.84
C GLN A 170 -20.27 -23.27 -3.39
N LYS A 171 -20.62 -23.10 -4.68
CA LYS A 171 -21.63 -23.96 -5.34
C LYS A 171 -21.27 -25.44 -5.31
N ARG A 172 -19.99 -25.80 -5.24
CA ARG A 172 -19.55 -27.20 -5.11
C ARG A 172 -19.72 -27.70 -3.68
N ILE A 173 -19.47 -26.87 -2.68
CA ILE A 173 -19.72 -27.15 -1.27
C ILE A 173 -21.21 -27.39 -1.05
N ASP A 174 -22.07 -26.46 -1.47
CA ASP A 174 -23.53 -26.56 -1.32
C ASP A 174 -24.08 -27.87 -1.93
N LYS A 175 -23.57 -28.25 -3.12
CA LYS A 175 -23.94 -29.51 -3.78
C LYS A 175 -23.48 -30.75 -3.01
N LEU A 176 -22.31 -30.69 -2.37
CA LEU A 176 -21.79 -31.79 -1.56
C LEU A 176 -22.61 -31.95 -0.28
N GLU A 177 -22.99 -30.84 0.35
CA GLU A 177 -23.82 -30.80 1.56
C GLU A 177 -25.24 -31.32 1.28
N ALA A 178 -25.90 -30.83 0.23
CA ALA A 178 -27.21 -31.34 -0.18
C ALA A 178 -27.17 -32.85 -0.52
N LYS A 179 -26.08 -33.32 -1.14
CA LYS A 179 -25.88 -34.75 -1.41
C LYS A 179 -25.61 -35.55 -0.14
N ALA A 180 -24.93 -34.96 0.83
CA ALA A 180 -24.65 -35.58 2.12
C ALA A 180 -25.93 -35.77 2.93
N GLU A 181 -26.79 -34.74 2.98
CA GLU A 181 -28.11 -34.79 3.60
C GLU A 181 -28.97 -35.91 2.98
N LYS A 182 -29.10 -35.91 1.65
CA LYS A 182 -29.89 -36.92 0.92
C LYS A 182 -29.39 -38.36 1.12
N LYS A 183 -28.10 -38.54 1.43
CA LYS A 183 -27.47 -39.86 1.61
C LYS A 183 -27.20 -40.21 3.08
N GLY A 184 -27.55 -39.35 4.03
CA GLY A 184 -27.24 -39.53 5.45
C GLY A 184 -25.75 -39.73 5.73
N TRP A 185 -24.88 -38.92 5.12
CA TRP A 185 -23.44 -39.01 5.40
C TRP A 185 -23.11 -38.56 6.83
N SER A 186 -22.13 -39.21 7.46
CA SER A 186 -21.59 -38.75 8.75
C SER A 186 -20.86 -37.42 8.61
N ALA A 187 -20.76 -36.67 9.70
CA ALA A 187 -20.08 -35.38 9.73
C ALA A 187 -18.61 -35.48 9.26
N GLU A 188 -17.90 -36.55 9.62
CA GLU A 188 -16.50 -36.78 9.21
C GLU A 188 -16.38 -36.96 7.70
N LYS A 189 -17.35 -37.64 7.09
CA LYS A 189 -17.36 -37.84 5.63
C LYS A 189 -17.68 -36.55 4.88
N ILE A 190 -18.49 -35.67 5.45
CA ILE A 190 -18.75 -34.34 4.90
C ILE A 190 -17.46 -33.52 4.98
N ALA A 191 -16.90 -33.40 6.18
CA ALA A 191 -15.68 -32.63 6.45
C ALA A 191 -14.51 -33.05 5.54
N SER A 192 -14.27 -34.36 5.37
CA SER A 192 -13.21 -34.86 4.47
C SER A 192 -13.39 -34.45 2.99
N LYS A 193 -14.59 -34.04 2.57
CA LYS A 193 -14.90 -33.59 1.21
C LYS A 193 -15.01 -32.08 1.07
N THR A 194 -15.39 -31.38 2.14
CA THR A 194 -15.66 -29.94 2.13
C THR A 194 -14.53 -29.11 2.74
N ASN A 195 -13.78 -29.59 3.74
CA ASN A 195 -12.81 -28.77 4.48
C ASN A 195 -11.79 -28.05 3.60
N ASN A 196 -11.21 -28.75 2.63
CA ASN A 196 -10.25 -28.14 1.69
C ASN A 196 -10.95 -27.09 0.80
N LEU A 197 -12.18 -27.35 0.35
CA LEU A 197 -12.94 -26.38 -0.44
C LEU A 197 -13.32 -25.16 0.40
N GLN A 198 -13.71 -25.37 1.65
CA GLN A 198 -14.09 -24.30 2.58
C GLN A 198 -12.91 -23.38 2.85
N GLY A 199 -11.74 -23.94 3.21
CA GLY A 199 -10.54 -23.13 3.44
C GLY A 199 -10.11 -22.32 2.20
N ARG A 200 -10.41 -22.81 1.00
CA ARG A 200 -10.19 -22.04 -0.24
C ARG A 200 -11.22 -20.93 -0.43
N VAL A 201 -12.49 -21.17 -0.12
CA VAL A 201 -13.51 -20.12 -0.14
C VAL A 201 -13.17 -19.03 0.88
N ASP A 202 -12.76 -19.41 2.08
CA ASP A 202 -12.38 -18.47 3.15
C ASP A 202 -11.16 -17.64 2.75
N GLY A 203 -10.14 -18.28 2.17
CA GLY A 203 -8.98 -17.59 1.60
C GLY A 203 -9.36 -16.61 0.48
N LEU A 204 -10.24 -17.01 -0.44
CA LEU A 204 -10.72 -16.12 -1.51
C LEU A 204 -11.59 -14.97 -1.01
N ASN A 205 -12.40 -15.18 0.03
CA ASN A 205 -13.13 -14.10 0.68
C ASN A 205 -12.17 -13.10 1.33
N THR A 206 -11.09 -13.59 1.93
CA THR A 206 -10.01 -12.73 2.48
C THR A 206 -9.36 -11.91 1.38
N THR A 207 -9.02 -12.53 0.24
CA THR A 207 -8.51 -11.83 -0.94
C THR A 207 -9.48 -10.75 -1.42
N ILE A 208 -10.77 -11.07 -1.57
CA ILE A 208 -11.78 -10.11 -2.04
C ILE A 208 -11.88 -8.90 -1.10
N ALA A 209 -11.90 -9.12 0.22
CA ALA A 209 -11.91 -8.05 1.21
C ALA A 209 -10.62 -7.20 1.15
N GLY A 210 -9.47 -7.83 0.88
CA GLY A 210 -8.23 -7.13 0.61
C GLY A 210 -8.30 -6.25 -0.63
N LEU A 211 -8.86 -6.75 -1.74
CA LEU A 211 -9.07 -5.97 -2.95
C LEU A 211 -10.03 -4.78 -2.70
N ASP A 212 -11.11 -4.98 -1.94
CA ASP A 212 -12.00 -3.87 -1.54
C ASP A 212 -11.24 -2.77 -0.80
N ARG A 213 -10.33 -3.16 0.10
CA ARG A 213 -9.48 -2.21 0.82
C ARG A 213 -8.59 -1.40 -0.11
N LEU A 214 -7.88 -2.08 -1.02
CA LEU A 214 -7.01 -1.42 -1.99
C LEU A 214 -7.78 -0.46 -2.90
N GLU A 215 -8.99 -0.85 -3.33
CA GLU A 215 -9.85 -0.02 -4.17
C GLU A 215 -10.39 1.22 -3.44
N SER A 216 -10.58 1.13 -2.11
CA SER A 216 -11.01 2.24 -1.26
C SER A 216 -9.86 3.13 -0.76
N SER A 217 -8.61 2.76 -1.03
CA SER A 217 -7.44 3.45 -0.49
C SER A 217 -7.18 4.78 -1.21
N SER A 218 -6.62 5.75 -0.48
CA SER A 218 -6.03 6.94 -1.10
C SER A 218 -4.68 6.66 -1.78
N GLN A 219 -4.06 5.51 -1.51
CA GLN A 219 -2.88 5.04 -2.22
C GLN A 219 -3.28 4.61 -3.64
N VAL A 220 -2.53 5.08 -4.64
CA VAL A 220 -2.69 4.61 -6.02
C VAL A 220 -1.95 3.29 -6.20
N TYR A 221 -2.68 2.27 -6.66
CA TYR A 221 -2.15 0.96 -7.02
C TYR A 221 -2.10 0.81 -8.54
N GLN A 222 -0.89 0.69 -9.08
CA GLN A 222 -0.67 0.46 -10.50
C GLN A 222 -0.57 -1.04 -10.77
N LEU A 223 -1.29 -1.52 -11.78
CA LEU A 223 -1.17 -2.90 -12.24
C LEU A 223 -0.17 -2.99 -13.39
N GLN A 224 0.82 -3.89 -13.27
CA GLN A 224 1.79 -4.16 -14.31
C GLN A 224 1.74 -5.64 -14.71
N LYS A 225 1.18 -5.92 -15.88
CA LYS A 225 1.13 -7.30 -16.36
C LYS A 225 2.46 -7.71 -16.98
N THR A 226 3.05 -8.80 -16.51
CA THR A 226 4.31 -9.35 -17.03
C THR A 226 4.06 -10.60 -17.87
N ASN A 227 5.02 -10.93 -18.75
CA ASN A 227 4.99 -12.19 -19.51
C ASN A 227 5.59 -13.36 -18.71
N ASP A 228 6.30 -13.05 -17.62
CA ASP A 228 6.95 -14.02 -16.75
C ASP A 228 6.04 -14.39 -15.56
N GLU A 229 6.22 -15.59 -15.01
CA GLU A 229 5.49 -15.99 -13.79
C GLU A 229 5.97 -15.28 -12.53
N LEU A 230 7.08 -14.52 -12.61
CA LEU A 230 7.62 -13.72 -11.52
C LEU A 230 6.76 -12.47 -11.35
N GLY A 231 6.08 -12.41 -10.20
CA GLY A 231 5.39 -11.22 -9.72
C GLY A 231 6.27 -10.39 -8.78
N GLY A 232 5.75 -9.23 -8.39
CA GLY A 232 6.34 -8.44 -7.33
C GLY A 232 5.44 -7.27 -6.94
N THR A 233 5.52 -6.86 -5.69
CA THR A 233 4.89 -5.63 -5.21
C THR A 233 5.99 -4.64 -4.83
N THR A 234 6.00 -3.49 -5.49
CA THR A 234 7.06 -2.49 -5.37
C THR A 234 6.49 -1.09 -5.26
N TYR A 235 7.34 -0.11 -4.96
CA TYR A 235 7.01 1.30 -4.97
C TYR A 235 7.78 2.02 -6.08
N ASP A 236 7.10 2.87 -6.84
CA ASP A 236 7.74 3.77 -7.79
C ASP A 236 7.93 5.16 -7.15
N PRO A 237 9.16 5.56 -6.79
CA PRO A 237 9.41 6.87 -6.19
C PRO A 237 9.12 8.06 -7.11
N GLY A 238 9.10 7.85 -8.42
CA GLY A 238 8.81 8.91 -9.40
C GLY A 238 7.33 9.27 -9.44
N THR A 239 6.45 8.26 -9.30
CA THR A 239 4.99 8.45 -9.38
C THR A 239 4.30 8.42 -8.02
N GLY A 240 4.93 7.84 -7.00
CA GLY A 240 4.30 7.58 -5.70
C GLY A 240 3.38 6.35 -5.71
N ASN A 241 3.36 5.58 -6.79
CA ASN A 241 2.47 4.42 -6.94
C ASN A 241 3.06 3.19 -6.26
N VAL A 242 2.18 2.34 -5.70
CA VAL A 242 2.52 0.96 -5.39
C VAL A 242 2.19 0.12 -6.63
N VAL A 243 3.20 -0.54 -7.19
CA VAL A 243 3.09 -1.32 -8.42
C VAL A 243 2.94 -2.80 -8.08
N ILE A 244 1.83 -3.39 -8.54
CA ILE A 244 1.52 -4.82 -8.43
C ILE A 244 1.82 -5.45 -9.79
N SER A 245 2.96 -6.14 -9.88
CA SER A 245 3.45 -6.79 -11.10
C SER A 245 3.07 -8.28 -11.11
N PHE A 246 2.41 -8.78 -12.15
CA PHE A 246 1.94 -10.17 -12.17
C PHE A 246 1.84 -10.79 -13.57
N GLY A 247 2.11 -12.09 -13.68
CA GLY A 247 1.94 -12.85 -14.93
C GLY A 247 0.62 -13.59 -15.07
N SER A 248 -0.05 -13.88 -13.94
CA SER A 248 -1.28 -14.69 -13.89
C SER A 248 -2.19 -14.23 -12.76
N THR A 249 -3.46 -14.66 -12.74
CA THR A 249 -4.36 -14.33 -11.62
C THR A 249 -3.88 -14.92 -10.30
N SER A 250 -3.21 -16.08 -10.31
CA SER A 250 -2.65 -16.66 -9.08
C SER A 250 -1.51 -15.79 -8.53
N SER A 251 -0.62 -15.29 -9.39
CA SER A 251 0.42 -14.34 -9.00
C SER A 251 -0.19 -12.99 -8.61
N PHE A 252 -1.22 -12.49 -9.30
CA PHE A 252 -1.94 -11.27 -8.90
C PHE A 252 -2.50 -11.37 -7.47
N VAL A 253 -3.12 -12.50 -7.11
CA VAL A 253 -3.64 -12.73 -5.76
C VAL A 253 -2.50 -12.77 -4.72
N HIS A 254 -1.34 -13.32 -5.10
CA HIS A 254 -0.14 -13.28 -4.26
C HIS A 254 0.32 -11.84 -4.03
N GLU A 255 0.60 -11.09 -5.10
CA GLU A 255 1.13 -9.73 -5.02
C GLU A 255 0.16 -8.73 -4.38
N SER A 256 -1.14 -8.84 -4.69
CA SER A 256 -2.15 -8.02 -4.02
C SER A 256 -2.21 -8.27 -2.50
N THR A 257 -1.78 -9.44 -2.02
CA THR A 257 -1.64 -9.69 -0.58
C THR A 257 -0.56 -8.81 0.04
N HIS A 258 0.57 -8.60 -0.64
CA HIS A 258 1.61 -7.67 -0.18
C HIS A 258 1.16 -6.21 -0.24
N ALA A 259 0.38 -5.83 -1.24
CA ALA A 259 -0.25 -4.51 -1.28
C ALA A 259 -1.20 -4.30 -0.08
N VAL A 260 -1.95 -5.33 0.32
CA VAL A 260 -2.81 -5.28 1.52
C VAL A 260 -1.99 -5.24 2.81
N GLN A 261 -0.88 -5.97 2.88
CA GLN A 261 0.06 -5.88 4.02
C GLN A 261 0.67 -4.48 4.15
N PHE A 262 0.91 -3.80 3.02
CA PHE A 262 1.33 -2.39 3.03
C PHE A 262 0.24 -1.49 3.65
N GLU A 263 -1.02 -1.68 3.26
CA GLU A 263 -2.17 -0.97 3.85
C GLU A 263 -2.33 -1.18 5.36
N HIS A 264 -1.95 -2.36 5.86
CA HIS A 264 -1.96 -2.71 7.28
C HIS A 264 -0.75 -2.18 8.06
N GLY A 265 0.31 -1.78 7.36
CA GLY A 265 1.59 -1.41 7.97
C GLY A 265 2.41 -2.62 8.40
N ASP A 266 2.18 -3.79 7.80
CA ASP A 266 3.02 -4.98 7.97
C ASP A 266 4.31 -4.80 7.16
N VAL A 267 4.19 -4.31 5.92
CA VAL A 267 5.32 -4.00 5.05
C VAL A 267 5.39 -2.52 4.69
N ALA A 268 6.59 -2.07 4.31
CA ALA A 268 6.86 -0.75 3.77
C ALA A 268 7.68 -0.87 2.48
N PHE A 269 7.98 0.25 1.84
CA PHE A 269 8.86 0.31 0.69
C PHE A 269 10.00 1.29 0.89
N SER A 270 11.11 1.07 0.20
CA SER A 270 12.23 1.99 0.13
C SER A 270 11.95 3.08 -0.89
N THR A 271 12.03 4.35 -0.49
CA THR A 271 11.90 5.50 -1.42
C THR A 271 13.09 5.64 -2.38
N THR A 272 14.17 4.88 -2.16
CA THR A 272 15.39 4.96 -2.98
C THR A 272 15.36 4.01 -4.16
N ASN A 273 14.84 2.79 -3.97
CA ASN A 273 14.90 1.72 -4.97
C ASN A 273 13.57 0.96 -5.13
N GLY A 274 12.51 1.37 -4.44
CA GLY A 274 11.19 0.79 -4.57
C GLY A 274 10.99 -0.59 -3.95
N GLN A 275 12.05 -1.18 -3.37
CA GLN A 275 12.00 -2.53 -2.81
C GLN A 275 11.19 -2.56 -1.51
N SER A 276 10.54 -3.70 -1.27
CA SER A 276 9.85 -3.97 -0.01
C SER A 276 10.82 -3.94 1.18
N LEU A 277 10.31 -3.48 2.33
CA LEU A 277 11.00 -3.38 3.60
C LEU A 277 10.09 -3.99 4.67
N GLY A 278 10.69 -4.67 5.64
CA GLY A 278 9.93 -5.23 6.77
C GLY A 278 9.18 -6.52 6.45
N GLN A 279 9.34 -7.09 5.25
CA GLN A 279 8.77 -8.40 4.92
C GLN A 279 9.35 -9.50 5.79
N ASP A 280 8.48 -10.35 6.31
CA ASP A 280 8.83 -11.57 7.02
C ASP A 280 8.27 -12.83 6.33
N VAL A 281 8.71 -13.98 6.81
CA VAL A 281 8.33 -15.27 6.22
C VAL A 281 6.82 -15.56 6.34
N TYR A 282 6.14 -14.95 7.31
CA TYR A 282 4.70 -15.11 7.50
C TYR A 282 3.92 -14.27 6.47
N ASP A 283 4.46 -13.13 6.04
CA ASP A 283 3.89 -12.35 4.94
C ASP A 283 3.81 -13.17 3.64
N GLU A 284 4.92 -13.84 3.29
CA GLU A 284 5.00 -14.74 2.14
C GLU A 284 4.13 -15.99 2.33
N MET A 285 4.06 -16.52 3.56
CA MET A 285 3.19 -17.65 3.88
C MET A 285 1.72 -17.30 3.58
N ASP A 286 1.27 -16.10 3.95
CA ASP A 286 -0.09 -15.65 3.70
C ASP A 286 -0.33 -15.36 2.21
N ALA A 287 0.65 -14.79 1.49
CA ALA A 287 0.58 -14.60 0.05
C ALA A 287 0.50 -15.94 -0.71
N TYR A 288 1.32 -16.94 -0.34
CA TYR A 288 1.23 -18.29 -0.91
C TYR A 288 -0.08 -19.01 -0.55
N ARG A 289 -0.64 -18.77 0.64
CA ARG A 289 -1.96 -19.28 1.02
C ARG A 289 -3.06 -18.68 0.16
N ALA A 290 -3.02 -17.38 -0.12
CA ALA A 290 -3.94 -16.70 -1.01
C ALA A 290 -3.82 -17.27 -2.45
N GLN A 291 -2.60 -17.43 -2.94
CA GLN A 291 -2.31 -18.06 -4.23
C GLN A 291 -2.86 -19.48 -4.32
N TRP A 292 -2.64 -20.29 -3.28
CA TRP A 292 -3.14 -21.66 -3.21
C TRP A 292 -4.68 -21.72 -3.13
N ALA A 293 -5.31 -20.79 -2.42
CA ALA A 293 -6.77 -20.71 -2.34
C ALA A 293 -7.40 -20.58 -3.75
N TYR A 294 -6.80 -19.71 -4.58
CA TYR A 294 -7.19 -19.51 -5.97
C TYR A 294 -6.86 -20.71 -6.88
N ASP A 295 -5.58 -21.06 -6.96
CA ASP A 295 -5.07 -22.17 -7.76
C ASP A 295 -4.05 -23.03 -6.97
N PRO A 296 -4.54 -24.11 -6.32
CA PRO A 296 -3.67 -25.02 -5.59
C PRO A 296 -2.51 -25.58 -6.42
N SER A 297 -2.72 -25.76 -7.74
CA SER A 297 -1.71 -26.37 -8.61
C SER A 297 -0.53 -25.45 -8.89
N SER A 298 -0.72 -24.13 -8.79
CA SER A 298 0.36 -23.15 -8.92
C SER A 298 1.34 -23.20 -7.74
N VAL A 299 0.89 -23.66 -6.58
CA VAL A 299 1.70 -23.74 -5.35
C VAL A 299 2.18 -25.17 -5.10
N SER A 300 1.34 -26.18 -5.32
CA SER A 300 1.67 -27.59 -5.06
C SER A 300 2.77 -28.16 -5.97
N ARG A 301 3.11 -27.47 -7.06
CA ARG A 301 4.20 -27.83 -7.97
C ARG A 301 5.56 -27.26 -7.54
N LEU A 302 5.59 -26.31 -6.61
CA LEU A 302 6.82 -25.73 -6.10
C LEU A 302 7.60 -26.77 -5.28
N LYS A 303 8.92 -26.80 -5.47
CA LYS A 303 9.81 -27.68 -4.71
C LYS A 303 10.05 -27.06 -3.34
N SER A 304 9.63 -27.73 -2.28
CA SER A 304 9.85 -27.32 -0.89
C SER A 304 10.05 -28.53 0.04
N THR A 305 10.03 -28.34 1.36
CA THR A 305 10.14 -29.38 2.39
C THR A 305 9.06 -30.47 2.27
N SER A 306 7.89 -30.11 1.74
CA SER A 306 6.77 -31.01 1.49
C SER A 306 5.89 -30.48 0.37
N VAL A 307 4.98 -31.32 -0.14
CA VAL A 307 3.95 -30.89 -1.10
C VAL A 307 2.88 -30.07 -0.36
N ALA A 308 2.52 -28.90 -0.89
CA ALA A 308 1.44 -28.06 -0.37
C ALA A 308 0.07 -28.55 -0.86
N ASP A 309 -0.47 -29.60 -0.24
CA ASP A 309 -1.75 -30.22 -0.61
C ASP A 309 -2.97 -29.63 0.13
N SER A 310 -2.73 -28.75 1.10
CA SER A 310 -3.74 -28.13 1.95
C SER A 310 -3.29 -26.75 2.42
N TYR A 311 -4.24 -25.90 2.81
CA TYR A 311 -3.97 -24.58 3.38
C TYR A 311 -2.98 -24.65 4.57
N GLY A 312 -3.15 -25.64 5.45
CA GLY A 312 -2.29 -25.85 6.61
C GLY A 312 -0.89 -26.41 6.29
N ALA A 313 -0.69 -26.99 5.09
CA ALA A 313 0.64 -27.45 4.67
C ALA A 313 1.58 -26.28 4.32
N ILE A 314 1.02 -25.12 4.00
CA ILE A 314 1.76 -23.89 3.74
C ILE A 314 2.08 -23.24 5.09
N THR A 315 3.31 -23.44 5.55
CA THR A 315 3.87 -22.96 6.82
C THR A 315 5.11 -22.12 6.54
N ALA A 316 5.57 -21.33 7.53
CA ALA A 316 6.84 -20.60 7.41
C ALA A 316 8.00 -21.52 7.00
N THR A 317 8.13 -22.70 7.60
CA THR A 317 9.15 -23.70 7.23
C THR A 317 9.01 -24.16 5.78
N TRP A 318 7.78 -24.31 5.28
CA TRP A 318 7.53 -24.63 3.89
C TRP A 318 7.95 -23.46 2.97
N VAL A 319 7.68 -22.21 3.33
CA VAL A 319 8.13 -21.05 2.53
C VAL A 319 9.67 -21.01 2.46
N GLN A 320 10.36 -21.16 3.61
CA GLN A 320 11.84 -21.17 3.65
C GLN A 320 12.46 -22.36 2.90
N GLY A 321 11.68 -23.43 2.70
CA GLY A 321 12.08 -24.62 1.95
C GLY A 321 11.98 -24.46 0.43
N ILE A 322 11.28 -23.43 -0.06
CA ILE A 322 11.09 -23.21 -1.50
C ILE A 322 12.45 -23.12 -2.18
N THR A 323 12.60 -23.95 -3.21
CA THR A 323 13.84 -24.08 -3.99
C THR A 323 13.55 -23.70 -5.44
N ALA A 324 14.23 -22.66 -5.91
CA ALA A 324 14.14 -22.16 -7.28
C ALA A 324 14.77 -23.15 -8.28
N SER A 325 14.59 -22.87 -9.58
CA SER A 325 15.09 -23.73 -10.66
C SER A 325 16.62 -23.87 -10.68
N ASP A 326 17.32 -22.83 -10.24
CA ASP A 326 18.79 -22.80 -10.07
C ASP A 326 19.29 -23.48 -8.79
N GLY A 327 18.39 -24.02 -7.96
CA GLY A 327 18.70 -24.66 -6.69
C GLY A 327 18.85 -23.68 -5.51
N SER A 328 18.72 -22.38 -5.73
CA SER A 328 18.73 -21.39 -4.66
C SER A 328 17.47 -21.47 -3.80
N ARG A 329 17.57 -21.00 -2.55
CA ARG A 329 16.45 -20.93 -1.61
C ARG A 329 16.19 -19.47 -1.23
N PRO A 330 15.37 -18.75 -1.99
CA PRO A 330 15.23 -17.30 -1.85
C PRO A 330 14.78 -16.88 -0.46
N TYR A 331 13.88 -17.64 0.16
CA TYR A 331 13.31 -17.35 1.48
C TYR A 331 14.04 -18.02 2.64
N SER A 332 15.14 -18.74 2.39
CA SER A 332 15.94 -19.29 3.49
C SER A 332 16.58 -18.18 4.32
N VAL A 333 17.06 -18.48 5.53
CA VAL A 333 17.72 -17.49 6.39
C VAL A 333 18.96 -16.92 5.68
N GLY A 334 18.92 -15.63 5.34
CA GLY A 334 19.96 -14.97 4.57
C GLY A 334 19.90 -15.23 3.05
N GLY A 335 18.79 -15.77 2.55
CA GLY A 335 18.50 -15.92 1.13
C GLY A 335 18.22 -14.59 0.44
N SER A 336 18.07 -14.62 -0.89
CA SER A 336 17.94 -13.42 -1.72
C SER A 336 16.67 -12.60 -1.48
N ALA A 337 15.58 -13.21 -1.02
CA ALA A 337 14.35 -12.50 -0.67
C ALA A 337 14.47 -11.74 0.66
N ASN A 338 15.52 -12.02 1.44
CA ASN A 338 15.83 -11.33 2.69
C ASN A 338 14.64 -11.20 3.65
N THR A 339 13.80 -12.24 3.75
CA THR A 339 12.64 -12.24 4.64
C THR A 339 13.03 -12.42 6.10
N GLY A 340 12.31 -11.71 6.97
CA GLY A 340 12.43 -11.83 8.41
C GLY A 340 12.05 -13.23 8.90
N ILE A 341 12.80 -13.78 9.86
CA ILE A 341 12.55 -15.11 10.42
C ILE A 341 11.57 -15.11 11.60
N VAL A 342 11.24 -13.92 12.13
CA VAL A 342 10.22 -13.70 13.15
C VAL A 342 9.28 -12.60 12.69
N PRO A 343 8.02 -12.57 13.18
CA PRO A 343 7.06 -11.56 12.77
C PRO A 343 7.55 -10.14 13.04
N VAL A 344 7.45 -9.26 12.04
CA VAL A 344 7.77 -7.84 12.15
C VAL A 344 6.74 -6.99 11.40
N ASN A 345 6.67 -5.71 11.74
CA ASN A 345 5.90 -4.72 11.00
C ASN A 345 6.65 -3.39 10.97
N ILE A 346 6.06 -2.34 10.39
CA ILE A 346 6.73 -1.04 10.24
C ILE A 346 7.09 -0.36 11.58
N SER A 347 6.41 -0.75 12.66
CA SER A 347 6.62 -0.24 14.02
C SER A 347 7.53 -1.13 14.87
N SER A 348 8.01 -2.26 14.33
CA SER A 348 8.93 -3.14 15.04
C SER A 348 10.17 -2.41 15.52
N THR A 349 10.57 -2.70 16.76
CA THR A 349 11.77 -2.11 17.36
C THR A 349 13.03 -2.58 16.64
N ARG A 350 14.10 -1.78 16.72
CA ARG A 350 15.45 -2.18 16.28
C ARG A 350 15.86 -3.57 16.78
N SER A 351 15.53 -3.91 18.03
CA SER A 351 15.86 -5.23 18.59
C SER A 351 15.11 -6.36 17.89
N THR A 352 13.82 -6.17 17.60
CA THR A 352 13.00 -7.12 16.86
C THR A 352 13.51 -7.28 15.43
N LEU A 353 13.82 -6.16 14.75
CA LEU A 353 14.40 -6.19 13.40
C LEU A 353 15.75 -6.93 13.38
N MET A 354 16.59 -6.76 14.39
CA MET A 354 17.86 -7.51 14.52
C MET A 354 17.68 -9.01 14.77
N GLN A 355 16.53 -9.43 15.30
CA GLN A 355 16.17 -10.84 15.47
C GLN A 355 15.60 -11.41 14.17
N ALA A 356 14.76 -10.63 13.47
CA ALA A 356 14.15 -11.02 12.21
C ALA A 356 15.17 -11.12 11.08
N TYR A 357 16.16 -10.22 11.02
CA TYR A 357 17.14 -10.18 9.93
C TYR A 357 18.59 -10.36 10.45
N PRO A 358 19.02 -11.59 10.74
CA PRO A 358 20.37 -11.86 11.22
C PRO A 358 21.48 -11.34 10.29
N GLY A 359 21.25 -11.38 8.98
CA GLY A 359 22.23 -10.94 7.96
C GLY A 359 22.56 -9.45 7.97
N VAL A 360 21.63 -8.60 8.43
CA VAL A 360 21.83 -7.13 8.50
C VAL A 360 21.95 -6.62 9.94
N ARG A 361 22.12 -7.53 10.92
CA ARG A 361 22.23 -7.20 12.34
C ARG A 361 23.32 -6.16 12.62
N SER A 362 24.47 -6.26 11.96
CA SER A 362 25.57 -5.30 12.13
C SER A 362 25.21 -3.89 11.65
N ALA A 363 24.49 -3.77 10.53
CA ALA A 363 23.99 -2.49 10.04
C ALA A 363 22.96 -1.90 11.01
N LEU A 364 22.06 -2.73 11.54
CA LEU A 364 21.05 -2.31 12.52
C LEU A 364 21.65 -1.92 13.89
N MET A 365 22.85 -2.39 14.26
CA MET A 365 23.53 -1.90 15.47
C MET A 365 24.03 -0.45 15.31
N GLY A 366 24.29 -0.02 14.08
CA GLY A 366 24.79 1.32 13.76
C GLY A 366 23.72 2.41 13.76
N VAL A 367 22.43 2.06 13.76
CA VAL A 367 21.31 3.03 13.80
C VAL A 367 20.85 3.31 15.25
N PRO A 368 20.19 4.46 15.52
CA PRO A 368 19.75 4.83 16.87
C PRO A 368 18.90 3.78 17.59
N ALA A 369 18.93 3.75 18.93
CA ALA A 369 18.23 2.72 19.72
C ALA A 369 16.70 2.74 19.56
N ASN A 370 16.12 3.90 19.24
CA ASN A 370 14.71 4.11 18.97
C ASN A 370 14.33 3.88 17.50
N TYR A 371 15.21 3.30 16.69
CA TYR A 371 14.94 3.02 15.28
C TYR A 371 13.79 2.02 15.09
N SER A 372 12.92 2.35 14.15
CA SER A 372 11.90 1.52 13.50
C SER A 372 11.84 1.89 12.02
N LEU A 373 11.13 1.11 11.19
CA LEU A 373 11.01 1.44 9.76
C LEU A 373 10.32 2.79 9.55
N ILE A 374 9.28 3.10 10.32
CA ILE A 374 8.60 4.41 10.26
C ILE A 374 9.48 5.60 10.67
N SER A 375 10.55 5.36 11.44
CA SER A 375 11.49 6.42 11.83
C SER A 375 12.52 6.74 10.75
N SER A 376 12.62 5.91 9.70
CA SER A 376 13.58 6.08 8.62
C SER A 376 13.06 7.07 7.56
N PRO A 377 13.88 8.07 7.16
CA PRO A 377 13.47 9.03 6.12
C PRO A 377 13.39 8.41 4.72
N THR A 378 13.97 7.23 4.52
CA THR A 378 13.95 6.51 3.24
C THR A 378 12.85 5.44 3.16
N THR A 379 11.90 5.46 4.10
CA THR A 379 10.82 4.50 4.17
C THR A 379 9.50 5.14 3.76
N TYR A 380 8.89 4.58 2.72
CA TYR A 380 7.52 4.83 2.32
C TYR A 380 6.62 3.81 3.00
N TYR A 381 5.63 4.27 3.76
CA TYR A 381 4.71 3.41 4.49
C TYR A 381 3.30 3.99 4.42
N HIS A 382 2.29 3.13 4.48
CA HIS A 382 0.91 3.58 4.49
C HIS A 382 0.64 4.38 5.77
N ARG A 383 0.21 5.63 5.61
CA ARG A 383 -0.26 6.47 6.71
C ARG A 383 -1.77 6.33 6.74
N SER A 384 -2.28 5.41 7.57
CA SER A 384 -3.70 5.34 7.83
C SER A 384 -4.18 6.72 8.28
N SER A 385 -4.91 7.41 7.41
CA SER A 385 -5.81 8.45 7.84
C SER A 385 -6.80 7.73 8.74
N TYR A 386 -6.73 7.99 10.04
CA TYR A 386 -7.86 7.69 10.92
C TYR A 386 -9.01 8.60 10.48
N SER A 387 -9.69 8.26 9.38
CA SER A 387 -11.07 8.65 9.15
C SER A 387 -11.89 7.76 10.06
N ASN A 388 -12.13 8.27 11.28
CA ASN A 388 -13.13 7.68 12.16
C ASN A 388 -14.45 7.63 11.36
N PRO A 389 -15.08 6.46 11.17
CA PRO A 389 -16.34 6.37 10.46
C PRO A 389 -17.38 7.10 11.31
N CYS A 390 -17.78 8.30 10.88
CA CYS A 390 -18.92 8.96 11.47
C CYS A 390 -20.15 8.17 11.03
N HIS A 391 -20.68 7.39 11.97
CA HIS A 391 -22.09 7.03 11.99
C HIS A 391 -22.90 8.31 12.24
N GLU A 392 -23.88 8.50 11.33
CA GLU A 392 -25.08 9.36 11.35
C GLU A 392 -24.91 10.88 11.33
#